data_AF-A0A946BGJ3-F1
#
_entry.id   AF-A0A946BGJ3-F1
#
_cell.length_a   1.000
_cell.length_b   1.000
_cell.length_c   1.000
_cell.angle_alpha   90.00
_cell.angle_beta   90.00
_cell.angle_gamma   90.00
#
_symmetry.space_group_name_H-M   'P 1'
#
loop_
_entity.id
_entity.type
_entity.pdbx_description
1 polymer ?
#
loop_
_entity_poly.entity_id
_entity_poly.type
_entity_poly.pdbx_seq_one_letter_code
_entity_poly.pdbx_strand_id
1 'polypeptide(L)'
;MSKKEIDNIQDFLTIVKEEENRKHQIVNVELMLRRHPPSAVIDFLNGLHKEYARKLQKVIREDKTSSKLNQIISTKFRLKMAINCIKNVHKQGGQAA
;
A
#
# COMPACT_ATOMS: atom_id res chain seq x y z
N MET A 1 -3.27 11.33 13.53
CA MET A 1 -3.07 9.88 13.40
C MET A 1 -2.00 9.47 14.39
N SER A 2 -2.30 8.49 15.24
CA SER A 2 -1.40 7.94 16.24
C SER A 2 -0.29 7.09 15.60
N LYS A 3 0.81 6.90 16.31
CA LYS A 3 1.92 6.03 15.87
C LYS A 3 1.43 4.60 15.57
N LYS A 4 0.59 4.03 16.45
CA LYS A 4 0.03 2.69 16.28
C LYS A 4 -0.77 2.53 14.99
N GLU A 5 -1.54 3.55 14.61
CA GLU A 5 -2.27 3.55 13.33
C GLU A 5 -1.31 3.60 12.14
N ILE A 6 -0.27 4.42 12.20
CA ILE A 6 0.74 4.52 11.15
C ILE A 6 1.49 3.19 10.98
N ASP A 7 1.89 2.56 12.08
CA ASP A 7 2.57 1.26 12.08
C ASP A 7 1.69 0.19 11.41
N ASN A 8 0.41 0.11 11.80
CA ASN A 8 -0.56 -0.81 11.18
C ASN A 8 -0.72 -0.58 9.67
N ILE A 9 -0.69 0.67 9.21
CA ILE A 9 -0.76 1.00 7.77
C ILE A 9 0.55 0.57 7.08
N GLN A 10 1.70 0.83 7.71
CA GLN A 10 3.02 0.48 7.19
C GLN A 10 3.23 -1.04 7.07
N ASP A 11 2.60 -1.83 7.94
CA ASP A 11 2.66 -3.30 7.90
C ASP A 11 2.06 -3.87 6.61
N PHE A 12 0.95 -3.31 6.12
CA PHE A 12 0.42 -3.70 4.81
C PHE A 12 1.45 -3.49 3.69
N LEU A 13 2.25 -2.44 3.81
CA LEU A 13 3.22 -2.01 2.80
C LEU A 13 4.63 -2.57 3.03
N THR A 14 4.77 -3.51 3.97
CA THR A 14 6.03 -4.19 4.26
C THR A 14 5.90 -5.67 3.90
N ILE A 15 6.81 -6.14 3.05
CA ILE A 15 6.94 -7.55 2.68
C ILE A 15 8.13 -8.12 3.44
N VAL A 16 7.90 -9.18 4.21
CA VAL A 16 8.96 -9.94 4.90
C VAL A 16 9.29 -11.15 4.04
N LYS A 17 10.55 -11.26 3.62
CA LYS A 17 11.08 -12.48 3.03
C LYS A 17 11.69 -13.30 4.16
N GLU A 18 10.93 -14.26 4.68
CA GLU A 18 11.30 -15.04 5.87
C GLU A 18 12.64 -15.75 5.70
N GLU A 19 12.88 -16.35 4.53
CA GLU A 19 14.10 -17.09 4.20
C GLU A 19 15.38 -16.24 4.28
N GLU A 20 15.28 -14.94 3.95
CA GLU A 20 16.42 -14.02 3.93
C GLU A 20 16.46 -13.09 5.15
N ASN A 21 15.46 -13.17 6.05
CA ASN A 21 15.20 -12.19 7.11
C ASN A 21 15.24 -10.73 6.60
N ARG A 22 14.81 -10.50 5.34
CA ARG A 22 14.84 -9.18 4.70
C ARG A 22 13.45 -8.58 4.65
N LYS A 23 13.36 -7.32 5.04
CA LYS A 23 12.16 -6.50 4.93
C LYS A 23 12.26 -5.61 3.70
N HIS A 24 11.27 -5.69 2.83
CA HIS A 24 11.12 -4.81 1.68
C HIS A 24 9.87 -3.95 1.86
N GLN A 25 10.05 -2.64 1.96
CA GLN A 25 8.95 -1.69 1.97
C GLN A 25 8.57 -1.34 0.54
N ILE A 26 7.29 -1.55 0.19
CA ILE A 26 6.72 -1.10 -1.09
C ILE A 26 6.81 0.43 -1.15
N VAL A 27 6.42 1.09 -0.05
CA VAL A 27 6.64 2.53 0.17
C VAL A 27 6.63 2.81 1.68
N ASN A 28 7.34 3.86 2.09
CA ASN A 28 7.39 4.33 3.47
C ASN A 28 6.28 5.38 3.71
N VAL A 29 5.12 4.92 4.19
CA VAL A 29 3.97 5.80 4.47
C VAL A 29 4.13 6.59 5.76
N GLU A 30 4.93 6.12 6.71
CA GLU A 30 5.23 6.87 7.92
C GLU A 30 5.87 8.22 7.58
N LEU A 31 6.91 8.21 6.74
CA LEU A 31 7.56 9.43 6.28
C LEU A 31 6.60 10.32 5.48
N MET A 32 5.76 9.73 4.62
CA MET A 32 4.80 10.48 3.81
C MET A 32 3.74 11.17 4.67
N LEU A 33 3.14 10.45 5.63
CA LEU A 33 2.10 10.98 6.52
C LEU A 33 2.64 12.01 7.51
N ARG A 34 3.95 12.02 7.78
CA ARG A 34 4.62 13.10 8.54
C ARG A 34 4.79 14.38 7.74
N ARG A 35 4.87 14.29 6.40
CA ARG A 35 5.20 15.43 5.51
C ARG A 35 4.02 15.95 4.70
N HIS A 36 2.98 15.13 4.54
CA HIS A 36 1.86 15.41 3.66
C HIS A 36 0.54 15.07 4.33
N PRO A 37 -0.55 15.78 3.99
CA PRO A 37 -1.88 15.45 4.51
C PRO A 37 -2.32 14.05 4.04
N PRO A 38 -3.17 13.35 4.81
CA PRO A 38 -3.65 12.01 4.45
C PRO A 38 -4.27 11.90 3.06
N SER A 39 -4.95 12.95 2.59
CA SER A 39 -5.53 13.02 1.24
C SER A 39 -4.46 12.90 0.14
N ALA A 40 -3.37 13.66 0.25
CA ALA A 40 -2.26 13.60 -0.70
C ALA A 40 -1.58 12.22 -0.69
N VAL A 41 -1.44 11.61 0.48
CA VAL A 41 -0.89 10.24 0.59
C VAL A 41 -1.85 9.22 -0.05
N ILE A 42 -3.15 9.35 0.15
CA ILE A 42 -4.17 8.50 -0.50
C ILE A 42 -4.07 8.62 -2.03
N ASP A 43 -3.97 9.83 -2.57
CA ASP A 43 -3.89 10.06 -4.01
C ASP A 43 -2.63 9.46 -4.62
N PHE A 44 -1.49 9.62 -3.94
CA PHE A 44 -0.25 8.96 -4.33
C PHE A 44 -0.41 7.43 -4.37
N LEU A 45 -0.95 6.82 -3.30
CA LEU A 45 -1.13 5.37 -3.22
C LEU A 45 -2.14 4.86 -4.28
N ASN A 46 -3.18 5.63 -4.59
CA ASN A 46 -4.10 5.33 -5.69
C ASN A 46 -3.41 5.37 -7.05
N GLY A 47 -2.52 6.35 -7.27
CA GLY A 47 -1.67 6.43 -8.46
C GLY A 47 -0.83 5.16 -8.62
N LEU A 48 -0.12 4.78 -7.56
CA LEU A 48 0.69 3.57 -7.54
C LEU A 48 -0.15 2.30 -7.79
N HIS A 49 -1.33 2.20 -7.16
CA HIS A 49 -2.25 1.07 -7.37
C HIS A 49 -2.72 0.98 -8.84
N LYS A 50 -2.99 2.10 -9.50
CA LYS A 50 -3.33 2.15 -10.94
C LYS A 50 -2.16 1.69 -11.80
N GLU A 51 -0.93 2.08 -11.49
CA GLU A 51 0.26 1.62 -12.22
C GLU A 51 0.43 0.10 -12.13
N TYR A 52 0.28 -0.49 -10.93
CA TYR A 52 0.31 -1.93 -10.78
C TYR A 52 -0.85 -2.62 -11.52
N ALA A 53 -2.01 -1.98 -11.66
CA ALA A 53 -3.09 -2.51 -12.49
C ALA A 53 -2.69 -2.58 -13.98
N ARG A 54 -2.00 -1.55 -14.50
CA ARG A 54 -1.46 -1.57 -15.87
C ARG A 54 -0.39 -2.65 -16.03
N LYS A 55 0.53 -2.79 -15.06
CA LYS A 55 1.54 -3.85 -15.06
C LYS A 55 0.91 -5.25 -15.04
N LEU A 56 -0.13 -5.44 -14.23
CA LEU A 56 -0.87 -6.71 -14.17
C LEU A 56 -1.45 -7.07 -15.54
N GLN A 57 -2.14 -6.12 -16.19
CA GLN A 57 -2.72 -6.34 -17.52
C GLN A 57 -1.64 -6.71 -18.56
N LYS A 58 -0.47 -6.06 -18.50
CA LYS A 58 0.65 -6.39 -19.38
C LYS A 58 1.12 -7.83 -19.17
N VAL A 59 1.38 -8.22 -17.92
CA VAL A 59 1.85 -9.58 -17.60
C VAL A 59 0.81 -10.63 -18.00
N ILE A 60 -0.49 -10.42 -17.75
CA ILE A 60 -1.55 -11.36 -18.16
C ILE A 60 -1.60 -11.54 -19.68
N ARG A 61 -1.30 -10.50 -20.47
CA ARG A 61 -1.27 -10.61 -21.93
C ARG A 61 -0.04 -11.35 -22.44
N GLU A 62 1.09 -11.18 -21.76
CA GLU A 62 2.37 -11.78 -22.14
C GLU A 62 2.52 -13.22 -21.66
N ASP A 63 2.28 -13.48 -20.38
CA ASP A 63 2.42 -14.80 -19.74
C ASP A 63 1.54 -14.90 -18.49
N LYS A 64 0.43 -15.65 -18.63
CA LYS A 64 -0.54 -15.89 -17.56
C LYS A 64 -0.05 -16.84 -16.46
N THR A 65 1.07 -17.53 -16.66
CA THR A 65 1.65 -18.48 -15.71
C THR A 65 2.81 -17.89 -14.92
N SER A 66 3.20 -16.66 -15.24
CA SER A 66 4.32 -15.97 -14.59
C SER A 66 4.08 -15.79 -13.09
N SER A 67 5.07 -16.20 -12.26
CA SER A 67 5.08 -15.94 -10.82
C SER A 67 5.04 -14.44 -10.47
N LYS A 68 5.39 -13.56 -11.42
CA LYS A 68 5.25 -12.10 -11.31
C LYS A 68 3.80 -11.67 -11.07
N LEU A 69 2.81 -12.44 -11.54
CA LEU A 69 1.39 -12.16 -11.28
C LEU A 69 1.09 -12.15 -9.79
N ASN A 70 1.58 -13.15 -9.06
CA ASN A 70 1.34 -13.28 -7.62
C ASN A 70 1.91 -12.09 -6.86
N GLN A 71 3.11 -11.64 -7.25
CA GLN A 71 3.74 -10.46 -6.67
C GLN A 71 2.91 -9.20 -6.93
N ILE A 72 2.49 -8.97 -8.18
CA ILE A 72 1.68 -7.79 -8.54
C ILE A 72 0.32 -7.80 -7.83
N ILE A 73 -0.36 -8.94 -7.78
CA ILE A 73 -1.67 -9.06 -7.11
C ILE A 73 -1.53 -8.79 -5.61
N SER A 74 -0.53 -9.39 -4.96
CA SER A 74 -0.23 -9.17 -3.54
C SER A 74 0.07 -7.70 -3.25
N THR A 75 0.93 -7.06 -4.04
CA THR A 75 1.23 -5.63 -3.89
C THR A 75 -0.01 -4.75 -4.08
N LYS A 76 -0.87 -5.03 -5.07
CA LYS A 76 -2.11 -4.28 -5.27
C LYS A 76 -3.07 -4.41 -4.09
N PHE A 77 -3.27 -5.64 -3.60
CA PHE A 77 -4.12 -5.89 -2.45
C PHE A 77 -3.63 -5.11 -1.22
N ARG A 78 -2.32 -5.19 -0.93
CA ARG A 78 -1.67 -4.45 0.16
C ARG A 78 -1.85 -2.94 0.05
N LEU A 79 -1.65 -2.37 -1.14
CA LEU A 79 -1.90 -0.94 -1.40
C LEU A 79 -3.35 -0.57 -1.13
N LYS A 80 -4.31 -1.40 -1.57
CA LYS A 80 -5.73 -1.17 -1.33
C LYS A 80 -6.07 -1.17 0.16
N MET A 81 -5.52 -2.11 0.92
CA MET A 81 -5.71 -2.19 2.37
C MET A 81 -5.14 -0.97 3.10
N ALA A 82 -3.92 -0.54 2.75
CA ALA A 82 -3.31 0.66 3.31
C ALA A 82 -4.16 1.91 3.03
N ILE A 83 -4.64 2.10 1.79
CA ILE A 83 -5.52 3.21 1.42
C ILE A 83 -6.81 3.19 2.25
N ASN A 84 -7.45 2.03 2.38
CA ASN A 84 -8.68 1.90 3.15
C ASN A 84 -8.46 2.21 4.63
N CYS A 85 -7.33 1.78 5.20
CA CYS A 85 -6.97 2.05 6.59
C CYS A 85 -6.78 3.56 6.83
N ILE A 86 -6.02 4.25 5.97
CA ILE A 86 -5.84 5.72 6.05
C ILE A 86 -7.20 6.44 5.98
N LYS A 87 -8.09 6.02 5.07
CA LYS A 87 -9.44 6.59 4.93
C LYS A 87 -10.29 6.40 6.18
N ASN A 88 -10.25 5.21 6.78
CA ASN A 88 -11.04 4.91 7.97
C ASN A 88 -10.57 5.73 9.18
N VAL A 89 -9.25 5.80 9.41
CA VAL A 89 -8.69 6.63 10.48
C VAL A 89 -9.04 8.11 10.28
N HIS A 90 -8.95 8.60 9.04
CA HIS A 90 -9.31 9.98 8.73
C HIS A 90 -10.80 10.28 8.97
N LYS A 91 -11.70 9.35 8.61
CA LYS A 91 -13.15 9.49 8.87
C LYS A 91 -13.49 9.46 10.35
N GLN A 92 -12.86 8.60 11.14
CA GLN A 92 -13.09 8.48 12.57
C GLN A 92 -12.60 9.72 13.34
N GLY A 93 -11.49 10.34 12.91
CA GLY A 93 -11.00 11.59 13.50
C GLY A 93 -11.86 12.83 13.19
N GLY A 94 -12.73 12.78 12.17
CA GLY A 94 -13.65 13.87 11.81
C GLY A 94 -15.03 13.81 12.47
N GLN A 95 -15.35 12.74 13.21
CA GLN A 95 -16.60 12.60 13.96
C GLN A 95 -16.46 12.99 15.44
N ALA A 96 -15.25 13.30 15.90
CA ALA A 96 -14.94 13.67 17.28
C ALA A 96 -14.56 15.16 17.44
N ALA A 97 -14.89 16.00 16.46
CA ALA A 97 -14.62 17.44 16.46
C ALA A 97 -15.91 18.24 16.26
#